data_AF-F0I2X2-F1
#
_entry.id   AF-F0I2X2-F1
#
_cell.length_a   1.000
_cell.length_b   1.000
_cell.length_c   1.000
_cell.angle_alpha   90.00
_cell.angle_beta   90.00
_cell.angle_gamma   90.00
#
_symmetry.space_group_name_H-M   'P 1'
#
loop_
_entity.id
_entity.type
_entity.pdbx_description
1 polymer ?
#
loop_
_entity_poly.entity_id
_entity_poly.type
_entity_poly.pdbx_seq_one_letter_code
_entity_poly.pdbx_strand_id
1 'polypeptide(L)' 'MQEMLRVAKPGTKIMISDETADYVDQQYKKNHFSKDYFKDATVDLGEIEAAIPAGVKEKELKLLWDGKFYALTFRK' A
#
# COMPACT_ATOMS: atom_id res chain seq x y z
N MET A 1 -8.12 -2.63 -5.94
CA MET A 1 -7.30 -3.81 -6.30
C MET A 1 -7.98 -4.80 -7.24
N GLN A 2 -9.32 -4.87 -7.29
CA GLN A 2 -10.02 -5.82 -8.18
C GLN A 2 -9.65 -5.68 -9.66
N GLU A 3 -9.53 -4.45 -10.15
CA GLU A 3 -9.19 -4.22 -11.56
C GLU A 3 -7.79 -4.75 -11.92
N MET A 4 -6.83 -4.65 -10.98
CA MET A 4 -5.48 -5.21 -11.16
C MET A 4 -5.53 -6.73 -11.31
N LEU A 5 -6.37 -7.41 -10.51
CA LEU A 5 -6.60 -8.85 -10.67
C LEU A 5 -7.32 -9.17 -11.98
N ARG A 6 -8.32 -8.40 -12.40
CA ARG A 6 -9.04 -8.65 -13.66
C ARG A 6 -8.08 -8.69 -14.85
N VAL A 7 -7.15 -7.73 -14.91
CA VAL A 7 -6.18 -7.58 -16.01
C VAL A 7 -5.02 -8.58 -15.93
N ALA A 8 -4.60 -8.97 -14.73
CA ALA A 8 -3.49 -9.91 -14.56
C ALA A 8 -3.80 -11.32 -15.11
N LYS A 9 -2.78 -11.99 -15.65
CA LYS A 9 -2.91 -13.40 -16.09
C LYS A 9 -3.04 -14.33 -14.88
N PRO A 10 -3.74 -15.48 -14.99
CA PRO A 10 -3.78 -16.47 -13.92
C PRO A 10 -2.38 -16.84 -13.42
N GLY A 11 -2.19 -16.93 -12.10
CA GLY A 11 -0.89 -17.23 -11.50
C GLY A 11 0.07 -16.04 -11.43
N THR A 12 -0.30 -14.83 -11.87
CA THR A 12 0.57 -13.65 -11.73
C THR A 12 0.74 -13.28 -10.26
N LYS A 13 1.99 -13.03 -9.84
CA LYS A 13 2.29 -12.42 -8.55
C LYS A 13 2.27 -10.90 -8.70
N ILE A 14 1.46 -10.22 -7.91
CA ILE A 14 1.31 -8.77 -7.89
C ILE A 14 2.00 -8.26 -6.62
N MET A 15 2.71 -7.14 -6.76
CA MET A 15 3.31 -6.39 -5.66
C MET A 15 2.85 -4.94 -5.73
N ILE A 16 2.32 -4.45 -4.63
CA ILE A 16 2.02 -3.04 -4.41
C ILE A 16 2.99 -2.56 -3.34
N SER A 17 3.72 -1.48 -3.62
CA SER A 17 4.62 -0.86 -2.66
C SER A 17 4.28 0.61 -2.57
N ASP A 18 4.18 1.12 -1.36
CA ASP A 18 3.83 2.52 -1.10
C ASP A 18 4.39 2.96 0.26
N GLU A 19 4.39 4.27 0.53
CA GLU A 19 4.81 4.83 1.81
C GLU A 19 3.87 4.45 2.97
N THR A 20 4.42 4.37 4.20
CA THR A 20 3.61 4.20 5.42
C THR A 20 3.10 5.54 5.95
N ALA A 21 2.01 5.51 6.73
CA ALA A 21 1.44 6.69 7.38
C ALA A 21 2.49 7.48 8.18
N ASP A 22 3.32 6.77 8.96
CA ASP A 22 4.34 7.42 9.80
C ASP A 22 5.34 8.23 8.95
N TYR A 23 5.71 7.72 7.77
CA TYR A 23 6.60 8.44 6.87
C TYR A 23 5.90 9.62 6.19
N VAL A 24 4.64 9.44 5.76
CA VAL A 24 3.84 10.52 5.16
C VAL A 24 3.63 11.68 6.14
N ASP A 25 3.34 11.36 7.39
CA ASP A 25 3.11 12.33 8.45
C ASP A 25 4.38 13.07 8.88
N GLN A 26 5.50 12.36 8.97
CA GLN A 26 6.77 12.98 9.36
C GLN A 26 7.37 13.86 8.27
N GLN A 27 7.22 13.48 6.99
CA GLN A 27 7.92 14.13 5.88
C GLN A 27 7.03 15.06 5.07
N TYR A 28 5.84 14.62 4.66
CA TYR A 28 5.00 15.36 3.72
C TYR A 28 4.07 16.36 4.42
N LYS A 29 3.54 16.05 5.61
CA LYS A 29 2.73 17.00 6.39
C LYS A 29 3.55 18.15 6.99
N LYS A 30 4.87 17.99 7.12
CA LYS A 30 5.78 19.03 7.65
C LYS A 30 6.46 19.87 6.58
N ASN A 31 6.50 19.40 5.33
CA ASN A 31 7.14 20.11 4.24
C ASN A 31 6.22 21.21 3.67
N HIS A 32 6.74 22.43 3.55
CA HIS A 32 6.00 23.62 3.11
C HIS A 32 5.33 23.45 1.72
N PHE A 33 5.89 22.62 0.85
CA PHE A 33 5.38 22.43 -0.52
C PHE A 33 4.31 21.35 -0.64
N SER A 34 4.16 20.47 0.34
CA SER A 34 3.27 19.30 0.27
C SER A 34 2.25 19.23 1.41
N LYS A 35 2.44 20.01 2.48
CA LYS A 35 1.64 19.94 3.71
C LYS A 35 0.13 20.07 3.49
N ASP A 36 -0.29 20.95 2.58
CA ASP A 36 -1.71 21.26 2.38
C ASP A 36 -2.42 20.13 1.60
N TYR A 37 -1.68 19.41 0.76
CA TYR A 37 -2.19 18.25 0.02
C TYR A 37 -2.36 17.03 0.93
N PHE A 38 -1.44 16.83 1.88
CA PHE A 38 -1.43 15.67 2.77
C PHE A 38 -2.10 15.91 4.12
N LYS A 39 -2.65 17.10 4.39
CA LYS A 39 -3.12 17.49 5.74
C LYS A 39 -4.13 16.49 6.34
N ASP A 40 -5.05 16.00 5.51
CA ASP A 40 -6.12 15.07 5.91
C ASP A 40 -5.84 13.64 5.43
N ALA A 41 -4.66 13.39 4.84
CA ALA A 41 -4.30 12.06 4.36
C ALA A 41 -4.03 11.14 5.56
N THR A 42 -4.67 9.98 5.55
CA THR A 42 -4.46 8.88 6.50
C THR A 42 -4.18 7.62 5.71
N VAL A 43 -3.11 6.91 6.07
CA VAL A 43 -2.76 5.61 5.47
C VAL A 43 -2.97 4.54 6.53
N ASP A 44 -4.03 3.75 6.38
CA ASP A 44 -4.29 2.62 7.27
C ASP A 44 -3.92 1.31 6.55
N LEU A 45 -2.87 0.64 7.04
CA LEU A 45 -2.42 -0.63 6.49
C LEU A 45 -3.47 -1.75 6.61
N GLY A 46 -4.31 -1.70 7.64
CA GLY A 46 -5.42 -2.63 7.83
C GLY A 46 -6.52 -2.42 6.79
N GLU A 47 -6.85 -1.18 6.44
CA GLU A 47 -7.78 -0.90 5.34
C GLU A 47 -7.23 -1.37 3.98
N ILE A 48 -5.92 -1.20 3.75
CA ILE A 48 -5.24 -1.66 2.54
C ILE A 48 -5.25 -3.19 2.45
N GLU A 49 -4.99 -3.88 3.56
CA GLU A 49 -5.04 -5.35 3.61
C GLU A 49 -6.48 -5.86 3.42
N ALA A 50 -7.48 -5.19 4.01
CA ALA A 50 -8.89 -5.51 3.82
C ALA A 50 -9.37 -5.29 2.38
N ALA A 51 -8.73 -4.38 1.63
CA ALA A 51 -9.03 -4.14 0.21
C ALA A 51 -8.50 -5.23 -0.74
N ILE A 52 -7.73 -6.20 -0.23
CA ILE A 52 -7.27 -7.35 -1.03
C ILE A 52 -8.47 -8.21 -1.43
N PRO A 53 -8.66 -8.48 -2.73
CA PRO A 53 -9.79 -9.28 -3.18
C PRO A 53 -9.79 -10.70 -2.60
N ALA A 54 -10.99 -11.20 -2.30
CA ALA A 54 -11.17 -12.59 -1.88
C ALA A 54 -10.71 -13.56 -2.98
N GLY A 55 -10.11 -14.69 -2.58
CA GLY A 55 -9.68 -15.76 -3.49
C GLY A 55 -8.24 -15.69 -3.99
N VAL A 56 -7.49 -14.62 -3.70
CA VAL A 56 -6.05 -14.57 -3.99
C VAL A 56 -5.24 -15.44 -3.02
N LYS A 57 -4.08 -15.93 -3.48
CA LYS A 57 -3.18 -16.81 -2.72
C LYS A 57 -1.87 -16.10 -2.38
N GLU A 58 -1.04 -16.72 -1.54
CA GLU A 58 0.31 -16.24 -1.20
C GLU A 58 0.32 -14.77 -0.74
N LYS A 59 -0.62 -14.40 0.12
CA LYS A 59 -0.71 -13.03 0.64
C LYS A 59 0.42 -12.79 1.63
N GLU A 60 1.13 -11.68 1.46
CA GLU A 60 2.19 -11.29 2.36
C GLU A 60 2.28 -9.76 2.41
N LEU A 61 2.31 -9.22 3.63
CA LEU A 61 2.60 -7.81 3.91
C LEU A 61 3.96 -7.72 4.60
N LYS A 62 4.86 -6.94 4.04
CA LYS A 62 6.20 -6.69 4.60
C LYS A 62 6.45 -5.20 4.74
N LEU A 63 7.04 -4.82 5.87
CA LEU A 63 7.61 -3.49 6.02
C LEU A 63 9.01 -3.46 5.41
N LEU A 64 9.31 -2.38 4.72
CA LEU A 64 10.59 -2.13 4.07
C LEU A 64 11.20 -0.84 4.63
N TRP A 65 12.52 -0.73 4.53
CA TRP A 65 13.29 0.48 4.86
C TRP A 65 12.94 1.03 6.25
N ASP A 66 13.10 0.18 7.27
CA ASP A 66 12.80 0.48 8.67
C ASP A 66 11.37 0.97 8.91
N GLY A 67 10.40 0.45 8.15
CA GLY A 67 8.99 0.77 8.31
C GLY A 67 8.53 2.01 7.56
N LYS A 68 9.36 2.59 6.68
CA LYS A 68 8.99 3.74 5.84
C LYS A 68 8.10 3.38 4.66
N PHE A 69 8.21 2.14 4.20
CA PHE A 69 7.42 1.61 3.10
C PHE A 69 6.79 0.29 3.51
N TYR A 70 5.70 -0.06 2.86
CA TYR A 70 5.18 -1.41 2.88
C TYR A 70 5.24 -2.01 1.48
N ALA A 71 5.39 -3.33 1.41
CA ALA A 71 5.19 -4.13 0.22
C ALA A 71 4.11 -5.18 0.50
N LEU A 72 3.00 -5.05 -0.19
CA LEU A 72 1.91 -6.00 -0.20
C LEU A 72 2.01 -6.87 -1.44
N THR A 73 2.06 -8.18 -1.26
CA THR A 73 2.09 -9.14 -2.36
C THR A 73 0.96 -10.15 -2.27
N PHE A 74 0.45 -10.56 -3.43
CA PHE A 74 -0.54 -11.63 -3.56
C PHE A 74 -0.50 -12.21 -4.97
N ARG A 75 -1.05 -13.42 -5.14
CA ARG A 75 -1.12 -14.13 -6.42
C ARG A 75 -2.58 -14.30 -6.86
N LYS A 76 -2.84 -13.98 -8.14
CA LYS A 76 -4.11 -14.27 -8.81
C LYS A 76 -4.31 -15.78 -8.99
#